data_AF-A0A4R6VTB2-F1
#
_entry.id   AF-A0A4R6VTB2-F1
#
_cell.length_a   1.000
_cell.length_b   1.000
_cell.length_c   1.000
_cell.angle_alpha   90.00
_cell.angle_beta   90.00
_cell.angle_gamma   90.00
#
_symmetry.space_group_name_H-M   'P 1'
#
loop_
_entity.id
_entity.type
_entity.pdbx_description
1 polymer ?
#
loop_
_entity_poly.entity_id
_entity_poly.type
_entity_poly.pdbx_seq_one_letter_code
_entity_poly.pdbx_strand_id
1 'polypeptide(L)'
;MATVGFLHVAAEHVREARRLLAEHAPGVVDVHLVDRNLLTPGPDIATRVAARVGELVGRDVDAVICTWPYLTDLVVRVARERGLAAAGVEELMAPAGGVLALSR
;
A
#
# COMPACT_ATOMS: atom_id res chain seq x y z
N MET A 1 7.42 -15.24 5.89
CA MET A 1 7.20 -13.97 6.61
C MET A 1 6.64 -13.02 5.58
N ALA A 2 5.41 -12.53 5.76
CA ALA A 2 4.76 -11.68 4.76
C ALA A 2 5.43 -10.29 4.70
N THR A 3 5.48 -9.70 3.51
CA THR A 3 6.00 -8.37 3.25
C THR A 3 4.88 -7.49 2.69
N VAL A 4 4.66 -6.33 3.28
CA VAL A 4 3.64 -5.37 2.85
C VAL A 4 4.30 -4.12 2.33
N GLY A 5 3.94 -3.76 1.10
CA GLY A 5 4.29 -2.49 0.49
C GLY A 5 3.31 -1.41 0.92
N PHE A 6 3.82 -0.25 1.35
CA PHE A 6 3.02 0.93 1.58
C PHE A 6 3.31 2.00 0.55
N LEU A 7 2.26 2.58 -0.02
CA LEU A 7 2.34 3.76 -0.85
C LEU A 7 1.79 4.98 -0.12
N HIS A 8 2.66 5.94 0.14
CA HIS A 8 2.36 7.19 0.83
C HIS A 8 2.51 8.39 -0.09
N VAL A 9 1.75 9.43 0.21
CA VAL A 9 1.94 10.77 -0.38
C VAL A 9 2.77 11.70 0.50
N ALA A 10 3.05 11.31 1.76
CA ALA A 10 3.77 12.12 2.73
C ALA A 10 4.67 11.22 3.61
N ALA A 11 5.88 11.70 3.92
CA ALA A 11 6.86 10.93 4.71
C ALA A 11 6.41 10.78 6.17
N GLU A 12 5.62 11.75 6.64
CA GLU A 12 5.05 11.83 7.97
C GLU A 12 4.13 10.63 8.28
N HIS A 13 3.52 10.01 7.25
CA HIS A 13 2.66 8.84 7.38
C HIS A 13 3.42 7.54 7.67
N VAL A 14 4.73 7.49 7.39
CA VAL A 14 5.54 6.27 7.55
C VAL A 14 5.59 5.81 9.01
N ARG A 15 5.81 6.74 9.94
CA ARG A 15 5.89 6.43 11.37
C ARG A 15 4.58 5.83 11.88
N GLU A 16 3.46 6.42 11.48
CA GLU A 16 2.14 5.96 11.91
C GLU A 16 1.77 4.62 11.29
N ALA A 17 2.04 4.44 9.99
CA ALA A 17 1.83 3.16 9.32
C ALA A 17 2.62 2.01 9.96
N ARG A 18 3.88 2.26 10.35
CA ARG A 18 4.68 1.28 11.11
C ARG A 18 4.09 0.94 12.46
N ARG A 19 3.60 1.96 13.18
CA ARG A 19 2.92 1.76 14.48
C ARG A 19 1.70 0.86 14.32
N LEU A 20 0.82 1.18 13.36
CA LEU A 20 -0.39 0.41 13.07
C LEU A 20 -0.07 -1.02 12.63
N LEU A 21 0.94 -1.21 11.77
CA LEU A 21 1.34 -2.55 11.34
C LEU A 21 1.85 -3.39 12.51
N ALA A 22 2.69 -2.82 13.38
CA ALA A 22 3.19 -3.52 14.56
C ALA A 22 2.07 -3.89 15.54
N GLU A 23 1.03 -3.06 15.66
CA GLU A 23 -0.13 -3.28 16.51
C GLU A 23 -1.07 -4.39 15.97
N HIS A 24 -1.37 -4.38 14.67
CA HIS A 24 -2.39 -5.24 14.09
C HIS A 24 -1.86 -6.47 13.35
N ALA A 25 -0.61 -6.45 12.91
CA ALA A 25 0.04 -7.53 12.16
C ALA A 25 1.50 -7.72 12.59
N PRO A 26 1.76 -8.10 13.85
CA PRO A 26 3.12 -8.31 14.33
C PRO A 26 3.83 -9.41 13.51
N GLY A 27 5.09 -9.16 13.16
CA GLY A 27 5.92 -10.08 12.37
C GLY A 27 5.81 -9.93 10.86
N VAL A 28 5.01 -8.99 10.36
CA VAL A 28 5.02 -8.58 8.94
C VAL A 28 6.15 -7.57 8.70
N VAL A 29 6.85 -7.71 7.56
CA VAL A 29 7.88 -6.75 7.12
C VAL A 29 7.23 -5.65 6.28
N ASP A 30 7.66 -4.40 6.49
CA ASP A 30 7.18 -3.24 5.74
C ASP A 30 8.20 -2.73 4.72
N VAL A 31 7.69 -2.38 3.53
CA VAL A 31 8.42 -1.61 2.51
C VAL A 31 7.65 -0.32 2.25
N HIS A 32 8.29 0.83 2.44
CA HIS A 32 7.63 2.13 2.28
C HIS A 32 8.12 2.85 1.02
N LEU A 33 7.18 3.28 0.18
CA LEU A 33 7.39 4.25 -0.88
C LEU A 33 6.62 5.53 -0.58
N VAL A 34 7.30 6.66 -0.70
CA VAL A 34 6.70 7.99 -0.51
C VAL A 34 6.83 8.76 -1.81
N ASP A 35 5.71 9.23 -2.35
CA ASP A 35 5.68 10.05 -3.56
C ASP A 35 4.67 11.20 -3.42
N ARG A 36 5.19 12.38 -3.05
CA ARG A 36 4.41 13.63 -2.93
C ARG A 36 3.82 14.07 -4.26
N ASN A 37 4.39 13.68 -5.39
CA ASN A 37 3.89 14.10 -6.69
C ASN A 37 2.51 13.52 -6.99
N LEU A 38 2.13 12.41 -6.35
CA LEU A 38 0.80 11.81 -6.49
C LEU A 38 -0.33 12.70 -5.93
N LEU A 39 -0.01 13.74 -5.15
CA LEU A 39 -0.98 14.78 -4.75
C LEU A 39 -1.38 15.69 -5.92
N THR A 40 -0.55 15.76 -6.96
CA THR A 40 -0.82 16.60 -8.12
C THR A 40 -1.64 15.80 -9.13
N PRO A 41 -2.95 16.10 -9.28
CA PRO A 41 -3.78 15.40 -10.25
C PRO A 41 -3.30 15.70 -11.67
N GLY A 42 -3.58 14.79 -12.59
CA GLY A 42 -3.20 14.94 -13.99
C GLY A 42 -3.64 13.74 -14.81
N PRO A 43 -3.65 13.87 -16.16
CA PRO A 43 -4.03 12.77 -17.05
C PRO A 43 -3.12 11.55 -16.93
N ASP A 44 -1.92 11.72 -16.36
CA ASP A 44 -0.89 10.71 -16.17
C ASP A 44 -0.92 10.03 -14.79
N ILE A 45 -1.89 10.36 -13.92
CA ILE A 45 -1.93 9.84 -12.54
C ILE A 45 -1.95 8.31 -12.49
N ALA A 46 -2.67 7.66 -13.41
CA ALA A 46 -2.71 6.20 -13.52
C ALA A 46 -1.32 5.62 -13.85
N THR A 47 -0.59 6.24 -14.76
CA THR A 47 0.78 5.84 -15.12
C THR A 47 1.74 5.99 -13.94
N ARG A 48 1.64 7.10 -13.20
CA ARG A 48 2.47 7.34 -12.01
C ARG A 48 2.18 6.34 -10.90
N VAL A 49 0.91 6.05 -10.61
CA VAL A 49 0.52 5.00 -9.66
C VAL A 49 1.03 3.63 -10.12
N ALA A 50 0.89 3.29 -11.41
CA ALA A 50 1.40 2.05 -11.97
C ALA A 50 2.92 1.91 -11.85
N ALA A 51 3.68 3.00 -11.99
CA ALA A 51 5.11 2.99 -11.74
C ALA A 51 5.43 2.67 -10.27
N ARG A 52 4.77 3.33 -9.31
CA ARG A 52 5.00 3.10 -7.87
C ARG A 52 4.58 1.70 -7.43
N VAL A 53 3.43 1.21 -7.89
CA VAL A 53 3.01 -0.18 -7.63
C VAL A 53 3.99 -1.17 -8.23
N GLY A 54 4.54 -0.88 -9.42
CA GLY A 54 5.60 -1.69 -10.02
C GLY A 54 6.89 -1.77 -9.22
N GLU A 55 7.28 -0.67 -8.60
CA GLU A 55 8.43 -0.70 -7.67
C GLU A 55 8.16 -1.54 -6.43
N LEU A 56 6.93 -1.57 -5.91
CA LEU A 56 6.57 -2.45 -4.80
C LEU A 56 6.56 -3.92 -5.25
N VAL A 57 5.99 -4.23 -6.41
CA VAL A 57 6.04 -5.58 -6.99
C VAL A 57 7.48 -6.05 -7.19
N GLY A 58 8.36 -5.19 -7.71
CA GLY A 58 9.78 -5.51 -7.89
C GLY A 58 10.58 -5.65 -6.59
N ARG A 59 9.95 -5.41 -5.43
CA ARG A 59 10.50 -5.64 -4.09
C ARG A 59 9.87 -6.86 -3.41
N ASP A 60 9.17 -7.71 -4.17
CA ASP A 60 8.55 -8.95 -3.73
C ASP A 60 7.62 -8.77 -2.51
N VAL A 61 6.81 -7.69 -2.52
CA VAL A 61 5.75 -7.53 -1.52
C VAL A 61 4.57 -8.44 -1.84
N ASP A 62 3.89 -8.94 -0.80
CA ASP A 62 2.71 -9.81 -0.92
C ASP A 62 1.41 -9.00 -1.04
N ALA A 63 1.41 -7.75 -0.56
CA ALA A 63 0.27 -6.84 -0.65
C ALA A 63 0.70 -5.37 -0.67
N VAL A 64 -0.19 -4.49 -1.16
CA VAL A 64 -0.01 -3.04 -1.14
C VAL A 64 -1.07 -2.36 -0.28
N ILE A 65 -0.65 -1.47 0.62
CA ILE A 65 -1.50 -0.58 1.39
C ILE A 65 -1.33 0.85 0.88
N CYS A 66 -2.42 1.46 0.42
CA CYS A 66 -2.48 2.88 0.10
C CYS A 66 -2.88 3.67 1.35
N THR A 67 -2.08 4.68 1.73
CA THR A 67 -2.40 5.54 2.88
C THR A 67 -3.14 6.82 2.52
N TRP A 68 -3.47 7.00 1.24
CA TRP A 68 -4.19 8.18 0.76
C TRP A 68 -5.54 7.78 0.12
N PRO A 69 -6.67 8.02 0.81
CA PRO A 69 -7.99 7.52 0.39
C PRO A 69 -8.37 7.85 -1.05
N TYR A 70 -7.99 9.04 -1.53
CA TYR A 70 -8.31 9.48 -2.89
C TYR A 70 -7.63 8.63 -4.00
N LEU A 71 -6.54 7.94 -3.68
CA LEU A 71 -5.82 7.09 -4.62
C LEU A 71 -6.13 5.60 -4.44
N THR A 72 -6.84 5.22 -3.37
CA THR A 72 -7.03 3.82 -2.99
C THR A 72 -7.62 2.98 -4.13
N ASP A 73 -8.73 3.39 -4.74
CA ASP A 73 -9.38 2.62 -5.81
C ASP A 73 -8.45 2.40 -7.02
N LEU A 74 -7.68 3.44 -7.37
CA LEU A 74 -6.73 3.36 -8.47
C LEU A 74 -5.56 2.42 -8.13
N VAL A 75 -5.02 2.51 -6.92
CA VAL A 75 -3.95 1.62 -6.44
C VAL A 75 -4.44 0.17 -6.40
N VAL A 76 -5.64 -0.07 -5.87
CA VAL A 76 -6.23 -1.41 -5.80
C VAL A 76 -6.43 -2.00 -7.18
N ARG A 77 -6.99 -1.22 -8.12
CA ARG A 77 -7.14 -1.66 -9.52
C ARG A 77 -5.80 -2.05 -10.13
N VAL A 78 -4.81 -1.17 -10.05
CA VAL A 78 -3.49 -1.36 -10.67
C VAL A 78 -2.70 -2.52 -10.05
N ALA A 79 -2.81 -2.72 -8.73
CA ALA A 79 -2.18 -3.85 -8.05
C ALA A 79 -2.85 -5.18 -8.45
N ARG A 80 -4.18 -5.23 -8.54
CA ARG A 80 -4.93 -6.42 -8.95
C ARG A 80 -4.67 -6.82 -10.40
N GLU A 81 -4.52 -5.85 -11.30
CA GLU A 81 -4.08 -6.07 -12.69
C GLU A 81 -2.72 -6.79 -12.77
N ARG A 82 -1.93 -6.73 -11.69
CA ARG A 82 -0.62 -7.39 -11.55
C ARG A 82 -0.67 -8.63 -10.65
N GLY A 83 -1.86 -9.10 -10.28
CA GLY A 83 -2.05 -10.27 -9.42
C GLY A 83 -1.73 -10.02 -7.94
N LEU A 84 -1.62 -8.76 -7.52
CA LEU A 84 -1.24 -8.39 -6.15
C LEU A 84 -2.46 -7.94 -5.34
N ALA A 85 -2.55 -8.39 -4.09
CA ALA A 85 -3.58 -7.91 -3.18
C ALA A 85 -3.30 -6.45 -2.78
N ALA A 86 -4.35 -5.63 -2.67
CA ALA A 86 -4.19 -4.25 -2.26
C ALA A 86 -5.44 -3.71 -1.56
N ALA A 87 -5.22 -2.72 -0.69
CA ALA A 87 -6.24 -2.10 0.13
C ALA A 87 -5.87 -0.68 0.57
N GLY A 88 -6.84 0.03 1.15
CA GLY A 88 -6.60 1.25 1.94
C GLY A 88 -6.05 0.94 3.32
N VAL A 89 -5.55 1.96 4.02
CA VAL A 89 -5.01 1.85 5.38
C VAL A 89 -6.05 1.41 6.41
N GLU A 90 -7.33 1.65 6.12
CA GLU A 90 -8.46 1.26 6.95
C GLU A 90 -8.54 -0.26 7.15
N GLU A 91 -8.12 -1.04 6.14
CA GLU A 91 -8.09 -2.51 6.18
C GLU A 91 -7.03 -3.06 7.14
N LEU A 92 -6.02 -2.26 7.53
CA LEU A 92 -5.08 -2.65 8.59
C LEU A 92 -5.75 -2.70 9.96
N MET A 93 -6.76 -1.86 10.17
CA MET A 93 -7.49 -1.74 11.43
C MET A 93 -8.74 -2.63 11.46
N ALA A 94 -9.12 -3.23 10.31
CA ALA A 94 -10.27 -4.10 10.22
C ALA A 94 -10.04 -5.39 11.03
N PRO A 95 -11.05 -5.87 11.80
CA PRO A 95 -10.95 -7.14 12.51
C PRO A 95 -10.71 -8.30 11.51
N ALA A 96 -10.07 -9.37 12.00
CA ALA A 96 -9.53 -10.50 11.22
C ALA A 96 -10.35 -10.84 9.96
N GLY A 97 -9.80 -10.52 8.78
CA GLY A 97 -10.44 -10.71 7.48
C GLY A 97 -9.92 -9.80 6.36
N GLY A 98 -9.19 -8.74 6.69
CA GLY A 98 -8.62 -7.79 5.71
C GLY A 98 -7.49 -8.37 4.86
N VAL A 99 -6.97 -7.58 3.91
CA VAL A 99 -5.93 -8.00 2.93
C VAL A 99 -4.71 -8.68 3.57
N LEU A 100 -4.30 -8.27 4.78
CA LEU A 100 -3.18 -8.89 5.48
C LEU A 100 -3.46 -10.30 6.01
N ALA A 101 -4.72 -10.69 6.16
CA ALA A 101 -5.09 -12.06 6.48
C ALA A 101 -4.95 -12.99 5.27
N LEU A 102 -4.96 -12.46 4.04
CA LEU A 102 -4.77 -13.21 2.79
C LEU A 102 -3.29 -13.44 2.46
N SER A 103 -2.38 -12.71 3.11
CA SER A 103 -0.92 -12.80 2.92
C SER A 103 -0.24 -13.75 3.91
N ARG A 104 -1.01 -14.45 4.78
CA ARG A 104 -0.50 -15.38 5.79
C ARG A 104 -0.49 -16.82 5.32
#